data_AF-A0A928HKT4-F1
#
_entry.id   AF-A0A928HKT4-F1
#
_cell.length_a   1.000
_cell.length_b   1.000
_cell.length_c   1.000
_cell.angle_alpha   90.00
_cell.angle_beta   90.00
_cell.angle_gamma   90.00
#
_symmetry.space_group_name_H-M   'P 1'
#
loop_
_entity.id
_entity.type
_entity.pdbx_description
1 polymer ?
#
loop_
_entity_poly.entity_id
_entity_poly.type
_entity_poly.pdbx_seq_one_letter_code
_entity_poly.pdbx_strand_id
1 'polypeptide(L)' 'MEPIAYISAAICAVSMTVAAWGVTKLWTTMIETVGRNPQVKKDVDIYGWAGFAAIEAIALYALVVALVILTGK' A
#
# COMPACT_ATOMS: atom_id res chain seq x y z
N MET A 1 -21.99 10.35 15.94
CA MET A 1 -21.57 10.09 14.54
C MET A 1 -22.75 9.49 13.83
N GLU A 2 -23.18 10.10 12.73
CA GLU A 2 -24.26 9.54 11.91
C GLU A 2 -23.86 8.14 11.39
N PRO A 3 -24.78 7.16 11.32
CA PRO A 3 -24.50 5.78 10.87
C PRO A 3 -23.77 5.70 9.52
N ILE A 4 -23.99 6.68 8.65
CA ILE A 4 -23.39 6.77 7.33
C ILE A 4 -21.86 6.96 7.38
N ALA A 5 -21.33 7.65 8.41
CA ALA A 5 -19.90 7.89 8.56
C ALA A 5 -19.12 6.58 8.77
N TYR A 6 -19.69 5.64 9.54
CA TYR A 6 -19.08 4.32 9.75
C TYR A 6 -19.02 3.51 8.45
N ILE A 7 -20.07 3.57 7.64
CA ILE A 7 -20.13 2.89 6.34
C ILE A 7 -19.11 3.50 5.38
N SER A 8 -19.05 4.83 5.30
CA SER A 8 -18.09 5.54 4.45
C SER A 8 -16.64 5.25 4.84
N ALA A 9 -16.32 5.25 6.14
CA ALA A 9 -14.99 4.91 6.62
C ALA A 9 -14.62 3.44 6.32
N ALA A 10 -15.58 2.51 6.46
CA ALA A 10 -15.36 1.11 6.13
C ALA A 10 -15.07 0.91 4.63
N ILE A 11 -15.84 1.56 3.75
CA ILE A 11 -15.61 1.52 2.29
C ILE A 11 -14.23 2.09 1.95
N CYS A 12 -13.82 3.19 2.61
CA CYS A 12 -12.50 3.78 2.42
C CYS A 12 -11.39 2.82 2.85
N ALA A 13 -11.52 2.16 4.02
CA ALA A 13 -10.55 1.19 4.51
C ALA A 13 -10.40 -0.04 3.60
N VAL A 14 -11.47 -0.48 2.92
CA VAL A 14 -11.41 -1.59 1.96
C VAL A 14 -10.42 -1.31 0.82
N SER A 15 -10.22 -0.06 0.43
CA SER A 15 -9.25 0.30 -0.62
C SER A 15 -7.81 -0.13 -0.30
N MET A 16 -7.46 -0.32 0.97
CA MET A 16 -6.14 -0.81 1.41
C MET A 16 -5.81 -2.22 0.89
N THR A 17 -6.83 -3.01 0.53
CA THR A 17 -6.64 -4.31 -0.12
C THR A 17 -5.89 -4.20 -1.46
N VAL A 18 -6.10 -3.10 -2.19
CA VAL A 18 -5.39 -2.82 -3.45
C VAL A 18 -3.92 -2.53 -3.20
N ALA A 19 -3.61 -1.81 -2.11
CA ALA A 19 -2.22 -1.57 -1.70
C ALA A 19 -1.52 -2.87 -1.30
N ALA A 20 -2.17 -3.74 -0.53
CA ALA A 20 -1.64 -5.06 -0.18
C ALA A 20 -1.33 -5.92 -1.42
N TRP A 21 -2.19 -5.83 -2.44
CA TRP A 21 -1.94 -6.49 -3.72
C TRP A 21 -0.75 -5.90 -4.47
N GLY A 22 -0.61 -4.57 -4.47
CA GLY A 22 0.55 -3.87 -5.04
C GLY A 22 1.87 -4.28 -4.37
N VAL A 23 1.92 -4.30 -3.04
CA VAL A 23 3.10 -4.71 -2.27
C VAL A 23 3.47 -6.16 -2.58
N THR A 24 2.48 -7.06 -2.61
CA THR A 24 2.72 -8.47 -2.98
C THR A 24 3.35 -8.59 -4.36
N LYS A 25 2.79 -7.91 -5.37
CA LYS A 25 3.35 -7.92 -6.73
C LYS A 25 4.78 -7.41 -6.78
N LEU A 26 5.05 -6.30 -6.11
CA LEU A 26 6.38 -5.70 -6.06
C LEU A 26 7.41 -6.70 -5.51
N TRP A 27 7.12 -7.33 -4.37
CA TRP A 27 8.02 -8.30 -3.75
C TRP A 27 8.18 -9.57 -4.58
N THR A 28 7.10 -10.10 -5.17
CA THR A 28 7.19 -11.26 -6.07
C THR A 28 8.10 -10.94 -7.26
N THR A 29 7.94 -9.78 -7.91
CA THR A 29 8.79 -9.37 -9.04
C THR A 29 10.24 -9.17 -8.61
N MET A 30 10.50 -8.61 -7.43
CA MET A 30 11.85 -8.47 -6.88
C MET A 30 12.52 -9.83 -6.67
N ILE A 31 11.80 -10.78 -6.05
CA ILE A 31 12.28 -12.15 -5.80
C ILE A 31 12.56 -12.86 -7.13
N GLU A 32 11.67 -12.78 -8.11
CA GLU A 32 11.87 -13.38 -9.43
C GLU A 32 13.06 -12.76 -10.18
N THR A 33 13.22 -11.44 -10.09
CA THR A 33 14.32 -10.71 -10.77
C THR A 33 15.67 -11.09 -10.18
N VAL A 34 15.80 -11.06 -8.84
CA VAL A 34 17.02 -11.47 -8.14
C VAL A 34 17.27 -12.97 -8.29
N GLY A 35 16.22 -13.78 -8.30
CA GLY A 35 16.32 -15.23 -8.53
C GLY A 35 16.86 -15.58 -9.92
N ARG A 36 16.56 -14.77 -10.96
CA ARG A 36 17.11 -14.94 -12.31
C ARG A 36 18.54 -14.45 -12.44
N ASN A 37 18.90 -13.36 -11.78
CA ASN A 37 20.26 -12.84 -11.78
C ASN A 37 20.63 -12.24 -10.40
N PRO A 38 21.35 -12.97 -9.53
CA PRO A 38 21.69 -12.48 -8.21
C PRO A 38 22.58 -11.23 -8.21
N GLN A 39 23.32 -10.95 -9.30
CA GLN A 39 24.21 -9.80 -9.39
C GLN A 39 23.46 -8.47 -9.42
N VAL A 40 22.22 -8.44 -9.94
CA VAL A 40 21.43 -7.20 -10.04
C VAL A 40 20.75 -6.81 -8.73
N LYS A 41 20.88 -7.59 -7.66
CA LYS A 41 20.20 -7.34 -6.37
C LYS A 41 20.37 -5.90 -5.91
N LYS A 42 21.60 -5.38 -5.93
CA LYS A 42 21.91 -4.01 -5.48
C LYS A 42 21.27 -2.95 -6.38
N ASP A 43 21.14 -3.23 -7.67
CA ASP A 43 20.59 -2.30 -8.65
C ASP A 43 19.06 -2.22 -8.53
N VAL A 44 18.40 -3.33 -8.19
CA VAL A 44 16.94 -3.40 -8.06
C VAL A 44 16.43 -3.02 -6.66
N ASP A 45 17.25 -3.12 -5.62
CA ASP A 45 16.84 -2.89 -4.22
C ASP A 45 16.25 -1.49 -4.01
N ILE A 46 16.86 -0.46 -4.63
CA ILE A 46 16.37 0.92 -4.52
C ILE A 46 14.97 1.09 -5.12
N TYR A 47 14.68 0.41 -6.23
CA TYR A 47 13.36 0.44 -6.85
C TYR A 47 12.34 -0.36 -6.04
N GLY A 48 12.76 -1.45 -5.40
CA GLY A 48 11.97 -2.19 -4.43
C GLY A 48 11.55 -1.31 -3.25
N TRP A 49 12.50 -0.66 -2.58
CA TRP A 49 12.20 0.21 -1.44
C TRP A 49 11.39 1.46 -1.83
N ALA A 50 11.73 2.11 -2.96
CA ALA A 50 10.98 3.26 -3.45
C ALA A 50 9.55 2.89 -3.85
N GLY A 51 9.37 1.75 -4.54
CA GLY A 51 8.06 1.23 -4.90
C GLY A 51 7.21 0.88 -3.68
N PHE A 52 7.82 0.23 -2.68
CA PHE A 52 7.16 -0.11 -1.42
C PHE A 52 6.69 1.16 -0.69
N ALA A 53 7.57 2.14 -0.55
CA ALA A 53 7.25 3.42 0.10
C ALA A 53 6.11 4.16 -0.62
N ALA A 54 6.08 4.15 -1.95
CA ALA A 54 5.01 4.78 -2.73
C ALA A 54 3.66 4.08 -2.52
N ILE A 55 3.62 2.74 -2.48
CA ILE A 55 2.39 1.98 -2.25
C ILE A 55 1.87 2.21 -0.83
N GLU A 56 2.76 2.18 0.16
CA GLU A 56 2.40 2.46 1.56
C GLU A 56 1.90 3.89 1.76
N ALA A 57 2.50 4.89 1.08
CA ALA A 57 2.03 6.27 1.15
C ALA A 57 0.57 6.42 0.70
N ILE A 58 0.17 5.70 -0.37
CA ILE A 58 -1.22 5.70 -0.86
C ILE A 58 -2.14 4.96 0.14
N ALA A 59 -1.69 3.84 0.70
CA ALA A 59 -2.44 3.09 1.70
C ALA A 59 -2.70 3.92 2.97
N LEU A 60 -1.67 4.59 3.46
CA LEU A 60 -1.74 5.46 4.63
C LEU A 60 -2.60 6.70 4.35
N TYR A 61 -2.57 7.24 3.13
CA TYR A 61 -3.46 8.33 2.75
C TYR A 61 -4.94 7.91 2.84
N ALA A 62 -5.29 6.73 2.30
CA ALA A 62 -6.65 6.19 2.42
C ALA A 62 -7.05 5.95 3.89
N LEU A 63 -6.13 5.42 4.71
CA LEU A 63 -6.36 5.24 6.14
C LEU A 63 -6.58 6.58 6.87
N VAL A 64 -5.78 7.60 6.56
CA VAL A 64 -5.94 8.94 7.14
C VAL A 64 -7.31 9.52 6.77
N VAL A 65 -7.74 9.38 5.51
CA VAL A 65 -9.09 9.81 5.10
C VAL A 65 -10.18 9.06 5.89
N ALA A 66 -10.06 7.75 6.06
CA ALA A 66 -11.00 6.97 6.88
C ALA A 66 -11.03 7.45 8.35
N LEU A 67 -9.87 7.74 8.94
CA LEU A 67 -9.78 8.29 10.30
C LEU A 67 -10.37 9.68 10.42
N VAL A 68 -10.18 10.54 9.42
CA VAL A 68 -10.80 11.88 9.36
C VAL A 68 -12.32 11.76 9.25
N ILE A 69 -12.86 10.80 8.50
CA ILE A 69 -14.32 10.55 8.45
C ILE A 69 -14.86 10.13 9.82
N LEU A 70 -14.09 9.35 10.59
CA LEU A 70 -14.52 8.84 11.90
C LEU A 70 -14.34 9.86 13.04
N THR A 71 -13.29 10.67 12.97
CA THR A 71 -12.86 11.54 14.10
C THR A 71 -12.97 13.04 13.79
N GLY A 72 -13.12 13.40 12.51
CA GLY A 72 -13.41 14.75 12.08
C GLY A 72 -14.76 15.17 12.62
N LYS A 73 -14.76 16.24 13.43
CA LYS A 73 -15.98 16.96 13.77
C LYS A 73 -16.54 17.65 12.53
#